data_AF-A2EWD2-F1
#
_entry.id   AF-A2EWD2-F1
#
_cell.length_a   1.000
_cell.length_b   1.000
_cell.length_c   1.000
_cell.angle_alpha   90.00
_cell.angle_beta   90.00
_cell.angle_gamma   90.00
#
_symmetry.space_group_name_H-M   'P 1'
#
loop_
_entity.id
_entity.type
_entity.pdbx_description
1 polymer ?
#
loop_
_entity_poly.entity_id
_entity_poly.type
_entity_poly.pdbx_seq_one_letter_code
_entity_poly.pdbx_strand_id
1 'polypeptide(L)'
;MNTTFSISSPLRHSANDILPSSPVRSRGFSGTMTYTLKEHPTTTFILPLKDTYKNLQKLIHKYSVECYLSETMPEMATQFVLVTKSFEHFTELANGFYQGVNLSPRGRTSLRTSALQVAARALVENWMDFIDIMNDVFHHGLIYFYQLIPKYFAAVHEDLNATLESFKSYSYKTDVPAGAIRKLQDEVYRLQDIGAGICKQCEPRYQPNLEDGEYLKTAKRFIDRIFRFFSVTLPKQTITSGQVFRVRSRINASCGELESVILGAMKFKDISEEVKTSIIEVNEGMEKILAQMEFPFGLQLDVSFDNEENTEVVDRDLSNESAREKIDQIKTQIRDANNTIDHAEKLLRH
;
A
#
# COMPACT_ATOMS: atom_id res chain seq x y z
N MET A 1 11.39 3.90 7.11
CA MET A 1 11.80 4.87 6.07
C MET A 1 11.16 6.19 6.41
N ASN A 2 11.93 7.27 6.36
CA ASN A 2 11.40 8.62 6.54
C ASN A 2 11.71 9.37 5.25
N THR A 3 10.75 9.38 4.32
CA THR A 3 10.84 10.22 3.13
C THR A 3 10.37 11.62 3.52
N THR A 4 11.25 12.62 3.42
CA THR A 4 10.92 14.03 3.74
C THR A 4 11.16 14.91 2.51
N PHE A 5 10.24 15.83 2.22
CA PHE A 5 10.28 16.68 1.02
C PHE A 5 10.58 18.13 1.36
N SER A 6 11.32 18.81 0.48
CA SER A 6 11.54 20.25 0.57
C SER A 6 11.51 20.91 -0.80
N ILE A 7 10.97 22.14 -0.84
CA ILE A 7 11.03 23.03 -2.00
C ILE A 7 12.21 23.95 -1.82
N SER A 8 13.20 23.89 -2.70
CA SER A 8 14.31 24.85 -2.73
C SER A 8 13.98 26.05 -3.65
N SER A 9 14.24 27.26 -3.17
CA SER A 9 14.08 28.52 -3.91
C SER A 9 15.45 29.20 -4.09
N PRO A 10 15.85 29.62 -5.30
CA PRO A 10 17.08 30.38 -5.46
C PRO A 10 16.89 31.88 -5.18
N LEU A 11 17.89 32.44 -4.47
CA LEU A 11 18.05 33.82 -4.07
C LEU A 11 17.93 34.82 -5.24
N ARG A 12 17.26 35.95 -4.98
CA ARG A 12 17.09 37.10 -5.89
C ARG A 12 18.42 37.81 -6.14
N HIS A 13 18.79 37.99 -7.39
CA HIS A 13 19.60 39.14 -7.83
C HIS A 13 18.85 39.99 -8.85
N SER A 14 18.90 41.30 -8.62
CA SER A 14 18.34 42.40 -9.38
C SER A 14 19.46 43.07 -10.16
N ALA A 15 19.26 43.34 -11.45
CA ALA A 15 19.47 44.66 -12.08
C ALA A 15 19.36 44.60 -13.61
N ASN A 16 18.53 45.50 -14.14
CA ASN A 16 18.59 46.29 -15.36
C ASN A 16 19.74 46.03 -16.36
N ASP A 17 19.40 45.97 -17.67
CA ASP A 17 19.94 46.93 -18.67
C ASP A 17 19.25 46.86 -20.06
N ILE A 18 18.59 47.98 -20.39
CA ILE A 18 18.58 48.79 -21.62
C ILE A 18 18.85 48.10 -22.99
N LEU A 19 17.84 48.16 -23.87
CA LEU A 19 17.88 47.89 -25.32
C LEU A 19 18.59 49.00 -26.12
N PRO A 20 19.06 48.67 -27.34
CA PRO A 20 18.83 49.59 -28.46
C PRO A 20 18.23 48.93 -29.72
N SER A 21 17.52 49.79 -30.43
CA SER A 21 16.65 49.63 -31.61
C SER A 21 17.35 49.58 -32.98
N SER A 22 16.60 49.06 -33.97
CA SER A 22 16.59 49.37 -35.44
C SER A 22 17.30 48.39 -36.39
N PRO A 23 16.98 48.36 -37.71
CA PRO A 23 15.73 48.62 -38.42
C PRO A 23 15.34 47.54 -39.46
N VAL A 24 14.14 47.74 -40.02
CA VAL A 24 13.44 47.02 -41.09
C VAL A 24 14.24 46.93 -42.40
N ARG A 25 14.25 45.74 -43.04
CA ARG A 25 14.43 45.58 -44.50
C ARG A 25 13.49 44.52 -45.05
N SER A 26 12.53 44.97 -45.84
CA SER A 26 11.67 44.17 -46.72
C SER A 26 12.44 43.65 -47.93
N ARG A 27 12.37 42.35 -48.22
CA ARG A 27 12.54 41.81 -49.57
C ARG A 27 11.52 40.70 -49.80
N GLY A 28 10.72 40.86 -50.85
CA GLY A 28 9.77 39.87 -51.31
C GLY A 28 10.49 38.63 -51.84
N PHE A 29 9.90 37.47 -51.56
CA PHE A 29 10.16 36.23 -52.25
C PHE A 29 8.81 35.57 -52.51
N SER A 30 8.41 35.60 -53.79
CA SER A 30 7.36 34.74 -54.32
C SER A 30 7.97 33.37 -54.57
N GLY A 31 7.69 32.43 -53.68
CA GLY A 31 8.01 31.02 -53.84
C GLY A 31 6.84 30.21 -53.34
N THR A 32 6.22 29.43 -54.21
CA THR A 32 5.25 28.40 -53.86
C THR A 32 5.94 27.36 -52.99
N MET A 33 5.77 27.47 -51.66
CA MET A 33 6.22 26.46 -50.71
C MET A 33 5.28 25.26 -50.78
N THR A 34 5.79 24.15 -51.30
CA THR A 34 5.25 22.82 -51.03
C THR A 34 5.45 22.55 -49.54
N TYR A 35 4.37 22.63 -48.76
CA TYR A 35 4.38 22.21 -47.36
C TYR A 35 4.48 20.68 -47.32
N THR A 36 5.68 20.15 -47.24
CA THR A 36 5.88 18.85 -46.60
C THR A 36 5.66 19.06 -45.10
N LEU A 37 4.53 18.55 -44.60
CA LEU A 37 4.21 18.49 -43.19
C LEU A 37 5.28 17.61 -42.51
N LYS A 38 6.41 18.21 -42.12
CA LYS A 38 7.35 17.56 -41.22
C LYS A 38 6.62 17.41 -39.89
N GLU A 39 6.39 16.18 -39.47
CA GLU A 39 5.98 15.86 -38.11
C GLU A 39 6.82 16.70 -37.14
N HIS A 40 6.16 17.56 -36.37
CA HIS A 40 6.85 18.46 -35.46
C HIS A 40 7.46 17.64 -34.31
N PRO A 41 8.77 17.80 -34.00
CA PRO A 41 9.46 17.05 -32.95
C PRO A 41 9.07 17.47 -31.52
N THR A 42 8.01 18.24 -31.34
CA THR A 42 7.62 18.86 -30.06
C THR A 42 6.64 18.03 -29.24
N THR A 43 5.85 17.13 -29.85
CA THR A 43 5.08 16.10 -29.12
C THR A 43 5.96 15.04 -28.45
N THR A 44 7.24 14.95 -28.83
CA THR A 44 8.17 13.92 -28.36
C THR A 44 8.64 14.12 -26.92
N PHE A 45 8.56 15.34 -26.35
CA PHE A 45 9.16 15.62 -25.04
C PHE A 45 8.30 15.20 -23.85
N ILE A 46 6.98 15.37 -23.94
CA ILE A 46 6.04 15.01 -22.86
C ILE A 46 5.60 13.55 -22.94
N LEU A 47 5.68 12.94 -24.12
CA LEU A 47 5.22 11.57 -24.35
C LEU A 47 5.88 10.55 -23.39
N PRO A 48 7.20 10.56 -23.13
CA PRO A 48 7.82 9.65 -22.17
C PRO A 48 7.23 9.78 -20.76
N LEU A 49 6.97 11.00 -20.29
CA LEU A 49 6.34 11.23 -18.98
C LEU A 49 4.89 10.72 -18.94
N LYS A 50 4.13 10.88 -20.03
CA LYS A 50 2.78 10.31 -20.13
C LYS A 50 2.80 8.78 -20.09
N ASP A 51 3.78 8.16 -20.73
CA ASP A 51 3.91 6.71 -20.75
C ASP A 51 4.30 6.15 -19.37
N THR A 52 5.25 6.77 -18.66
CA THR A 52 5.59 6.37 -17.28
C THR A 52 4.41 6.59 -16.33
N TYR A 53 3.70 7.71 -16.46
CA TYR A 53 2.51 7.97 -15.64
C TYR A 53 1.37 6.98 -15.90
N LYS A 54 1.15 6.59 -17.16
CA LYS A 54 0.16 5.56 -17.51
C LYS A 54 0.52 4.20 -16.92
N ASN A 55 1.81 3.87 -16.81
CA ASN A 55 2.25 2.66 -16.13
C ASN A 55 1.99 2.75 -14.62
N LEU A 56 2.27 3.90 -14.00
CA LEU A 56 1.92 4.16 -12.60
C LEU A 56 0.42 3.99 -12.36
N GLN A 57 -0.45 4.53 -13.23
CA GLN A 57 -1.91 4.36 -13.11
C GLN A 57 -2.34 2.89 -13.11
N LYS A 58 -1.75 2.07 -13.98
CA LYS A 58 -2.03 0.62 -14.01
C LYS A 58 -1.56 -0.05 -12.72
N LEU A 59 -0.38 0.31 -12.23
CA LEU A 59 0.19 -0.25 -11.00
C LEU A 59 -0.63 0.15 -9.78
N ILE A 60 -1.05 1.42 -9.66
CA ILE A 60 -1.92 1.88 -8.58
C ILE A 60 -3.28 1.19 -8.64
N HIS A 61 -3.85 0.97 -9.83
CA HIS A 61 -5.08 0.19 -9.95
C HIS A 61 -4.88 -1.27 -9.50
N LYS A 62 -3.83 -1.94 -9.96
CA LYS A 62 -3.45 -3.29 -9.52
C LYS A 62 -3.28 -3.32 -8.00
N TYR A 63 -2.56 -2.35 -7.43
CA TYR A 63 -2.30 -2.24 -6.00
C TYR A 63 -3.58 -2.02 -5.21
N SER A 64 -4.47 -1.14 -5.68
CA SER A 64 -5.77 -0.90 -5.04
C SER A 64 -6.67 -2.13 -5.00
N VAL A 65 -6.67 -2.92 -6.08
CA VAL A 65 -7.50 -4.14 -6.19
C VAL A 65 -6.89 -5.30 -5.42
N GLU A 66 -5.60 -5.60 -5.65
CA GLU A 66 -4.95 -6.76 -5.05
C GLU A 66 -4.65 -6.56 -3.56
N CYS A 67 -4.41 -5.33 -3.11
CA CYS A 67 -4.10 -5.00 -1.72
C CYS A 67 -5.26 -4.31 -0.98
N TYR A 68 -6.48 -4.36 -1.52
CA TYR A 68 -7.68 -3.87 -0.83
C TYR A 68 -7.58 -2.41 -0.34
N LEU A 69 -6.78 -1.58 -1.01
CA LEU A 69 -6.50 -0.21 -0.55
C LEU A 69 -7.75 0.68 -0.57
N SER A 70 -8.76 0.34 -1.37
CA SER A 70 -10.03 1.06 -1.35
C SER A 70 -10.83 0.85 -0.06
N GLU A 71 -10.65 -0.27 0.64
CA GLU A 71 -11.30 -0.55 1.92
C GLU A 71 -10.43 -0.10 3.10
N THR A 72 -9.10 -0.24 2.98
CA THR A 72 -8.17 0.10 4.06
C THR A 72 -7.78 1.58 4.09
N MET A 73 -7.65 2.22 2.92
CA MET A 73 -7.07 3.56 2.74
C MET A 73 -7.80 4.36 1.64
N PRO A 74 -9.09 4.71 1.82
CA PRO A 74 -9.89 5.42 0.81
C PRO A 74 -9.34 6.81 0.44
N GLU A 75 -8.56 7.43 1.32
CA GLU A 75 -7.89 8.72 1.10
C GLU A 75 -6.90 8.63 -0.07
N MET A 76 -6.17 7.51 -0.20
CA MET A 76 -5.21 7.29 -1.29
C MET A 76 -5.90 7.36 -2.66
N ALA A 77 -7.04 6.67 -2.81
CA ALA A 77 -7.78 6.65 -4.07
C ALA A 77 -8.30 8.05 -4.43
N THR A 78 -8.78 8.80 -3.44
CA THR A 78 -9.26 10.17 -3.63
C THR A 78 -8.12 11.09 -4.07
N GLN A 79 -6.98 11.01 -3.40
CA GLN A 79 -5.81 11.84 -3.71
C GLN A 79 -5.23 11.50 -5.09
N PHE A 80 -5.18 10.21 -5.46
CA PHE A 80 -4.69 9.80 -6.78
C PHE A 80 -5.55 10.35 -7.94
N VAL A 81 -6.85 10.49 -7.74
CA VAL A 81 -7.74 11.15 -8.70
C VAL A 81 -7.39 12.64 -8.86
N LEU A 82 -7.05 13.33 -7.77
CA LEU A 82 -6.62 14.74 -7.82
C LEU A 82 -5.29 14.88 -8.57
N VAL A 83 -4.32 14.00 -8.28
CA VAL A 83 -3.05 13.92 -9.02
C VAL A 83 -3.33 13.70 -10.51
N THR A 84 -4.18 12.73 -10.87
CA THR A 84 -4.50 12.42 -12.27
C THR A 84 -5.04 13.65 -13.00
N LYS A 85 -6.02 14.35 -12.41
CA LYS A 85 -6.58 15.57 -13.01
C LYS A 85 -5.54 16.68 -13.17
N SER A 86 -4.70 16.89 -12.15
CA SER A 86 -3.64 17.91 -12.21
C SER A 86 -2.57 17.58 -13.24
N PHE A 87 -2.23 16.28 -13.39
CA PHE A 87 -1.26 15.79 -14.36
C PHE A 87 -1.78 15.93 -15.79
N GLU A 88 -3.02 15.53 -16.05
CA GLU A 88 -3.67 15.72 -17.35
C GLU A 88 -3.70 17.20 -17.74
N HIS A 89 -4.15 18.08 -16.83
CA HIS A 89 -4.19 19.51 -17.07
C HIS A 89 -2.81 20.12 -17.35
N PHE A 90 -1.80 19.76 -16.54
CA PHE A 90 -0.42 20.20 -16.75
C PHE A 90 0.09 19.74 -18.12
N THR A 91 -0.07 18.46 -18.46
CA THR A 91 0.47 17.92 -19.70
C THR A 91 -0.23 18.46 -20.96
N GLU A 92 -1.51 18.81 -20.88
CA GLU A 92 -2.24 19.51 -21.94
C GLU A 92 -1.65 20.90 -22.21
N LEU A 93 -1.47 21.71 -21.16
CA LEU A 93 -0.89 23.05 -21.28
C LEU A 93 0.58 23.00 -21.72
N ALA A 94 1.33 22.03 -21.20
CA ALA A 94 2.72 21.79 -21.53
C ALA A 94 2.88 21.38 -23.02
N ASN A 95 1.99 20.53 -23.54
CA ASN A 95 1.93 20.20 -24.96
C ASN A 95 1.64 21.45 -25.81
N GLY A 96 0.67 22.27 -25.42
CA GLY A 96 0.37 23.53 -26.10
C GLY A 96 1.55 24.48 -26.12
N PHE A 97 2.31 24.56 -25.02
CA PHE A 97 3.54 25.34 -24.94
C PHE A 97 4.59 24.85 -25.94
N TYR A 98 4.92 23.55 -25.97
CA TYR A 98 5.90 23.03 -26.92
C TYR A 98 5.44 23.10 -28.38
N GLN A 99 4.15 22.96 -28.67
CA GLN A 99 3.61 23.11 -30.03
C GLN A 99 3.57 24.58 -30.49
N GLY A 100 3.35 25.51 -29.56
CA GLY A 100 3.34 26.96 -29.82
C GLY A 100 4.73 27.59 -29.95
N VAL A 101 5.79 26.94 -29.44
CA VAL A 101 7.19 27.40 -29.55
C VAL A 101 7.79 26.98 -30.90
N ASN A 102 7.23 27.53 -31.97
CA ASN A 102 7.99 27.88 -33.16
C ASN A 102 7.89 29.40 -33.31
N LEU A 103 9.03 30.08 -33.50
CA LEU A 103 9.21 31.52 -33.77
C LEU A 103 9.58 32.43 -32.57
N SER A 104 10.79 32.25 -32.04
CA SER A 104 11.80 33.33 -31.86
C SER A 104 12.70 33.07 -30.64
N PRO A 105 14.04 33.07 -30.78
CA PRO A 105 14.98 32.89 -29.67
C PRO A 105 14.94 33.99 -28.60
N ARG A 106 14.13 35.04 -28.77
CA ARG A 106 14.13 36.24 -27.91
C ARG A 106 12.89 36.41 -27.03
N GLY A 107 12.07 35.37 -26.89
CA GLY A 107 10.78 35.46 -26.19
C GLY A 107 10.57 34.46 -25.06
N ARG A 108 11.59 34.11 -24.26
CA ARG A 108 11.34 33.48 -22.94
C ARG A 108 10.81 34.50 -21.95
N THR A 109 9.76 35.23 -22.33
CA THR A 109 9.09 36.22 -21.49
C THR A 109 8.34 35.49 -20.38
N SER A 110 9.00 35.41 -19.23
CA SER A 110 8.43 35.25 -17.89
C SER A 110 7.28 34.22 -17.77
N LEU A 111 7.64 32.94 -17.69
CA LEU A 111 6.74 31.87 -17.22
C LEU A 111 6.14 32.12 -15.83
N ARG A 112 6.68 33.10 -15.07
CA ARG A 112 6.38 33.46 -13.67
C ARG A 112 4.91 33.83 -13.36
N THR A 113 4.03 33.95 -14.35
CA THR A 113 2.58 34.23 -14.15
C THR A 113 1.69 33.48 -15.15
N SER A 114 2.18 32.42 -15.79
CA SER A 114 1.45 31.70 -16.83
C SER A 114 0.49 30.66 -16.23
N ALA A 115 -0.63 30.37 -16.92
CA ALA A 115 -1.53 29.28 -16.56
C ALA A 115 -0.79 27.93 -16.41
N LEU A 116 0.25 27.73 -17.23
CA LEU A 116 1.13 26.56 -17.16
C LEU A 116 1.89 26.46 -15.83
N GLN A 117 2.36 27.57 -15.26
CA GLN A 117 3.00 27.56 -13.94
C GLN A 117 2.01 27.27 -12.82
N VAL A 118 0.79 27.80 -12.90
CA VAL A 118 -0.28 27.48 -11.94
C VAL A 118 -0.59 25.99 -11.97
N ALA A 119 -0.72 25.41 -13.17
CA ALA A 119 -0.94 23.98 -13.33
C ALA A 119 0.24 23.13 -12.82
N ALA A 120 1.48 23.55 -13.11
CA ALA A 120 2.68 22.87 -12.61
C ALA A 120 2.75 22.89 -11.07
N ARG A 121 2.44 24.02 -10.43
CA ARG A 121 2.39 24.12 -8.97
C ARG A 121 1.30 23.22 -8.38
N ALA A 122 0.08 23.27 -8.93
CA ALA A 122 -1.02 22.42 -8.48
C ALA A 122 -0.68 20.92 -8.63
N LEU A 123 0.00 20.53 -9.71
CA LEU A 123 0.47 19.15 -9.88
C LEU A 123 1.49 18.78 -8.80
N VAL A 124 2.49 19.63 -8.53
CA VAL A 124 3.50 19.38 -7.50
C VAL A 124 2.88 19.28 -6.11
N GLU A 125 1.94 20.17 -5.77
CA GLU A 125 1.21 20.13 -4.49
C GLU A 125 0.43 18.81 -4.33
N ASN A 126 -0.41 18.45 -5.31
CA ASN A 126 -1.16 17.19 -5.25
C ASN A 126 -0.25 15.96 -5.24
N TRP A 127 0.89 16.02 -5.94
CA TRP A 127 1.89 14.96 -5.97
C TRP A 127 2.52 14.77 -4.59
N MET A 128 2.95 15.83 -3.90
CA MET A 128 3.51 15.72 -2.54
C MET A 128 2.51 15.10 -1.57
N ASP A 129 1.26 15.59 -1.56
CA ASP A 129 0.20 15.04 -0.71
C ASP A 129 -0.04 13.55 -1.00
N PHE A 130 0.01 13.14 -2.27
CA PHE A 130 -0.10 11.74 -2.67
C PHE A 130 1.08 10.91 -2.14
N ILE A 131 2.30 11.42 -2.25
CA ILE A 131 3.48 10.70 -1.77
C ILE A 131 3.46 10.55 -0.24
N ASP A 132 3.04 11.58 0.50
CA ASP A 132 2.90 11.50 1.95
C ASP A 132 1.93 10.39 2.37
N ILE A 133 0.78 10.30 1.69
CA ILE A 133 -0.18 9.20 1.91
C ILE A 133 0.44 7.85 1.54
N MET A 134 1.14 7.76 0.41
CA MET A 134 1.76 6.51 -0.02
C MET A 134 2.86 6.05 0.93
N ASN A 135 3.63 6.97 1.53
CA ASN A 135 4.62 6.63 2.54
C ASN A 135 3.95 6.03 3.77
N ASP A 136 2.85 6.60 4.25
CA ASP A 136 2.07 6.00 5.33
C ASP A 136 1.59 4.59 4.97
N VAL A 137 1.08 4.40 3.75
CA VAL A 137 0.69 3.08 3.25
C VAL A 137 1.87 2.12 3.25
N PHE A 138 3.05 2.53 2.79
CA PHE A 138 4.23 1.66 2.77
C PHE A 138 4.74 1.30 4.17
N HIS A 139 4.57 2.18 5.16
CA HIS A 139 5.00 1.94 6.53
C HIS A 139 4.00 1.11 7.35
N HIS A 140 2.72 1.42 7.23
CA HIS A 140 1.68 0.84 8.07
C HIS A 140 0.76 -0.13 7.34
N GLY A 141 0.97 -0.34 6.04
CA GLY A 141 0.08 -1.08 5.14
C GLY A 141 -0.37 -2.44 5.65
N LEU A 142 0.57 -3.24 6.18
CA LEU A 142 0.28 -4.58 6.71
C LEU A 142 -0.63 -4.55 7.94
N ILE A 143 -0.56 -3.51 8.77
CA ILE A 143 -1.39 -3.36 9.97
C ILE A 143 -2.87 -3.31 9.57
N TYR A 144 -3.21 -2.62 8.47
CA TYR A 144 -4.59 -2.56 7.99
C TYR A 144 -5.14 -3.94 7.61
N PHE A 145 -4.32 -4.82 7.02
CA PHE A 145 -4.73 -6.20 6.76
C PHE A 145 -4.96 -6.99 8.04
N TYR A 146 -4.10 -6.82 9.05
CA TYR A 146 -4.28 -7.50 10.34
C TYR A 146 -5.53 -7.06 11.10
N GLN A 147 -6.07 -5.87 10.81
CA GLN A 147 -7.37 -5.44 11.30
C GLN A 147 -8.54 -6.05 10.50
N LEU A 148 -8.38 -6.26 9.19
CA LEU A 148 -9.41 -6.86 8.34
C LEU A 148 -9.53 -8.38 8.52
N ILE A 149 -8.42 -9.09 8.65
CA ILE A 149 -8.42 -10.56 8.70
C ILE A 149 -9.38 -11.11 9.78
N PRO A 150 -9.40 -10.63 11.04
CA PRO A 150 -10.36 -11.06 12.05
C PRO A 150 -11.83 -10.88 11.66
N LYS A 151 -12.18 -9.79 10.96
CA LYS A 151 -13.54 -9.51 10.47
C LYS A 151 -13.99 -10.58 9.49
N TYR A 152 -13.15 -10.96 8.53
CA TYR A 152 -13.47 -12.01 7.56
C TYR A 152 -13.46 -13.41 8.18
N PHE A 153 -12.59 -13.66 9.17
CA PHE A 153 -12.65 -14.89 9.96
C PHE A 153 -13.96 -15.02 10.75
N ALA A 154 -14.48 -13.92 11.29
CA ALA A 154 -15.77 -13.93 11.99
C ALA A 154 -16.92 -14.35 11.06
N ALA A 155 -16.93 -13.88 9.80
CA ALA A 155 -17.90 -14.30 8.80
C ALA A 155 -17.80 -15.81 8.50
N VAL A 156 -16.59 -16.34 8.31
CA VAL A 156 -16.36 -17.78 8.15
C VAL A 156 -16.86 -18.56 9.37
N HIS A 157 -16.60 -18.07 10.57
CA HIS A 157 -17.05 -18.71 11.81
C HIS A 157 -18.59 -18.74 11.93
N GLU A 158 -19.26 -17.66 11.56
CA GLU A 158 -20.73 -17.58 11.51
C GLU A 158 -21.30 -18.61 10.51
N ASP A 159 -20.68 -18.77 9.35
CA ASP A 159 -21.11 -19.75 8.36
C ASP A 159 -20.88 -21.20 8.80
N LEU A 160 -19.78 -21.45 9.52
CA LEU A 160 -19.54 -22.75 10.15
C LEU A 160 -20.61 -23.05 11.22
N ASN A 161 -21.00 -22.05 12.02
CA ASN A 161 -22.11 -22.20 12.97
C ASN A 161 -23.45 -22.48 12.28
N ALA A 162 -23.78 -21.73 11.23
CA ALA A 162 -24.98 -21.97 10.44
C ALA A 162 -24.99 -23.39 9.83
N THR A 163 -23.82 -23.90 9.47
CA THR A 163 -23.64 -25.29 9.01
C THR A 163 -23.96 -26.28 10.13
N LEU A 164 -23.47 -26.07 11.35
CA LEU A 164 -23.80 -26.92 12.50
C LEU A 164 -25.29 -26.96 12.82
N GLU A 165 -25.97 -25.81 12.76
CA GLU A 165 -27.43 -25.72 12.94
C GLU A 165 -28.20 -26.46 11.85
N SER A 166 -27.68 -26.47 10.62
CA SER A 166 -28.27 -27.24 9.52
C SER A 166 -28.23 -28.74 9.76
N PHE A 167 -27.24 -29.24 10.50
CA PHE A 167 -27.23 -30.62 10.96
C PHE A 167 -28.34 -30.81 12.01
N LYS A 168 -28.44 -29.97 13.04
CA LYS A 168 -29.45 -30.14 14.10
C LYS A 168 -30.91 -30.23 13.62
N SER A 169 -31.25 -29.63 12.48
CA SER A 169 -32.62 -29.49 11.96
C SER A 169 -33.32 -30.78 11.49
N TYR A 170 -32.78 -31.98 11.76
CA TYR A 170 -33.38 -33.30 11.44
C TYR A 170 -33.82 -33.52 9.97
N SER A 171 -33.48 -32.62 9.03
CA SER A 171 -33.77 -32.74 7.59
C SER A 171 -32.77 -33.63 6.85
N TYR A 172 -32.34 -34.71 7.51
CA TYR A 172 -31.40 -35.67 6.95
C TYR A 172 -32.12 -36.55 5.94
N LYS A 173 -31.38 -37.09 4.97
CA LYS A 173 -31.86 -38.27 4.27
C LYS A 173 -31.94 -39.41 5.30
N THR A 174 -33.03 -40.18 5.29
CA THR A 174 -33.33 -41.25 6.26
C THR A 174 -32.23 -42.30 6.42
N ASP A 175 -31.29 -42.39 5.46
CA ASP A 175 -30.28 -43.45 5.38
C ASP A 175 -28.91 -43.03 5.93
N VAL A 176 -28.79 -41.88 6.59
CA VAL A 176 -27.50 -41.34 7.04
C VAL A 176 -27.17 -41.84 8.46
N PRO A 177 -26.05 -42.56 8.66
CA PRO A 177 -25.65 -42.99 10.00
C PRO A 177 -25.39 -41.80 10.92
N ALA A 178 -25.95 -41.81 12.14
CA ALA A 178 -25.72 -40.77 13.14
C ALA A 178 -24.23 -40.54 13.46
N GLY A 179 -23.41 -41.59 13.39
CA GLY A 179 -21.96 -41.50 13.56
C GLY A 179 -21.25 -40.70 12.46
N ALA A 180 -21.78 -40.68 11.23
CA ALA A 180 -21.24 -39.88 10.14
C ALA A 180 -21.53 -38.39 10.35
N ILE A 181 -22.74 -38.06 10.83
CA ILE A 181 -23.13 -36.69 11.18
C ILE A 181 -22.25 -36.16 12.33
N ARG A 182 -22.04 -36.96 13.38
CA ARG A 182 -21.18 -36.57 14.51
C ARG A 182 -19.75 -36.25 14.07
N LYS A 183 -19.16 -37.08 13.21
CA LYS A 183 -17.82 -36.81 12.64
C LYS A 183 -17.74 -35.50 11.86
N LEU A 184 -18.82 -35.11 11.15
CA LEU A 184 -18.86 -33.83 10.45
C LEU A 184 -18.96 -32.65 11.43
N GLN A 185 -19.79 -32.78 12.46
CA GLN A 185 -19.88 -31.76 13.52
C GLN A 185 -18.53 -31.58 14.23
N ASP A 186 -17.87 -32.68 14.59
CA ASP A 186 -16.56 -32.65 15.25
C ASP A 186 -15.50 -31.95 14.40
N GLU A 187 -15.48 -32.19 13.08
CA GLU A 187 -14.54 -31.52 12.18
C GLU A 187 -14.87 -30.03 12.03
N VAL A 188 -16.16 -29.64 11.98
CA VAL A 188 -16.54 -28.23 11.95
C VAL A 188 -16.14 -27.52 13.24
N TYR A 189 -16.36 -28.12 14.42
CA TYR A 189 -15.87 -27.57 15.69
C TYR A 189 -14.34 -27.44 15.71
N ARG A 190 -13.63 -28.42 15.18
CA ARG A 190 -12.16 -28.35 15.05
C ARG A 190 -11.71 -27.21 14.15
N LEU A 191 -12.42 -26.97 13.04
CA LEU A 191 -12.12 -25.83 12.15
C LEU A 191 -12.36 -24.50 12.87
N GLN A 192 -13.41 -24.38 13.67
CA GLN A 192 -13.67 -23.18 14.47
C GLN A 192 -12.56 -22.91 15.48
N ASP A 193 -12.10 -23.94 16.20
CA ASP A 193 -11.03 -23.80 17.19
C ASP A 193 -9.69 -23.35 16.55
N ILE A 194 -9.35 -23.94 15.40
CA ILE A 194 -8.16 -23.51 14.63
C ILE A 194 -8.32 -22.04 14.18
N GLY A 195 -9.48 -21.68 13.64
CA GLY A 195 -9.76 -20.30 13.21
C GLY A 195 -9.66 -19.29 14.35
N ALA A 196 -10.19 -19.63 15.53
CA ALA A 196 -10.08 -18.81 16.73
C ALA A 196 -8.62 -18.65 17.18
N GLY A 197 -7.82 -19.71 17.09
CA GLY A 197 -6.39 -19.68 17.36
C GLY A 197 -5.62 -18.74 16.42
N ILE A 198 -5.99 -18.70 15.14
CA ILE A 198 -5.42 -17.77 14.15
C ILE A 198 -5.84 -16.32 14.45
N CYS A 199 -7.11 -16.07 14.81
CA CYS A 199 -7.58 -14.72 15.14
C CYS A 199 -6.88 -14.13 16.36
N LYS A 200 -6.60 -14.94 17.39
CA LYS A 200 -5.88 -14.48 18.59
C LYS A 200 -4.48 -13.96 18.26
N GLN A 201 -3.85 -14.49 17.22
CA GLN A 201 -2.53 -14.03 16.78
C GLN A 201 -2.58 -12.65 16.11
N CYS A 202 -3.75 -12.16 15.69
CA CYS A 202 -3.91 -10.80 15.15
C CYS A 202 -4.02 -9.71 16.22
N GLU A 203 -4.18 -10.09 17.50
CA GLU A 203 -4.33 -9.09 18.56
C GLU A 203 -3.10 -8.17 18.61
N PRO A 204 -3.28 -6.86 18.90
CA PRO A 204 -2.18 -5.88 18.92
C PRO A 204 -0.96 -6.29 19.75
N ARG A 205 -1.17 -7.13 20.78
CA ARG A 205 -0.11 -7.66 21.65
C ARG A 205 0.87 -8.60 20.93
N TYR A 206 0.46 -9.20 19.81
CA TYR A 206 1.26 -10.17 19.03
C TYR A 206 1.74 -9.60 17.69
N GLN A 207 1.32 -8.38 17.32
CA GLN A 207 1.64 -7.72 16.05
C GLN A 207 3.14 -7.51 15.75
N PRO A 208 4.03 -7.23 16.73
CA PRO A 208 5.46 -7.03 16.44
C PRO A 208 6.17 -8.26 15.84
N ASN A 209 5.59 -9.46 15.99
CA ASN A 209 6.17 -10.72 15.50
C ASN A 209 5.45 -11.28 14.26
N LEU A 210 4.46 -10.54 13.71
CA LEU A 210 3.65 -11.02 12.57
C LEU A 210 4.29 -10.76 11.21
N GLU A 211 5.38 -9.99 11.15
CA GLU A 211 6.08 -9.63 9.91
C GLU A 211 6.66 -10.85 9.15
N ASP A 212 6.86 -11.99 9.83
CA ASP A 212 7.51 -13.18 9.26
C ASP A 212 6.70 -13.95 8.20
N GLY A 213 5.50 -13.49 7.83
CA GLY A 213 4.67 -14.10 6.77
C GLY A 213 4.16 -15.52 7.06
N GLU A 214 4.72 -16.22 8.06
CA GLU A 214 4.28 -17.56 8.52
C GLU A 214 2.85 -17.55 9.05
N TYR A 215 2.43 -16.43 9.66
CA TYR A 215 1.05 -16.20 10.04
C TYR A 215 0.11 -16.27 8.82
N LEU A 216 0.41 -15.50 7.77
CA LEU A 216 -0.40 -15.45 6.55
C LEU A 216 -0.43 -16.80 5.84
N LYS A 217 0.71 -17.51 5.78
CA LYS A 217 0.77 -18.90 5.26
C LYS A 217 -0.09 -19.86 6.07
N THR A 218 -0.14 -19.69 7.39
CA THR A 218 -0.96 -20.52 8.29
C THR A 218 -2.45 -20.24 8.08
N ALA A 219 -2.83 -18.97 7.96
CA ALA A 219 -4.19 -18.57 7.61
C ALA A 219 -4.61 -19.10 6.23
N LYS A 220 -3.73 -19.05 5.22
CA LYS A 220 -3.96 -19.63 3.89
C LYS A 220 -4.20 -21.14 3.94
N ARG A 221 -3.33 -21.89 4.64
CA ARG A 221 -3.48 -23.34 4.82
C ARG A 221 -4.78 -23.71 5.51
N PHE A 222 -5.24 -22.89 6.45
CA PHE A 222 -6.52 -23.08 7.12
C PHE A 222 -7.70 -22.97 6.13
N ILE A 223 -7.68 -21.96 5.26
CA ILE A 223 -8.70 -21.79 4.22
C ILE A 223 -8.72 -22.98 3.26
N ASP A 224 -7.55 -23.43 2.80
CA ASP A 224 -7.44 -24.60 1.93
C ASP A 224 -8.04 -25.86 2.58
N ARG A 225 -7.90 -25.98 3.90
CA ARG A 225 -8.49 -27.06 4.67
C ARG A 225 -10.02 -26.95 4.71
N ILE A 226 -10.58 -25.77 4.91
CA ILE A 226 -12.04 -25.54 4.83
C ILE A 226 -12.54 -25.92 3.43
N PHE A 227 -11.91 -25.40 2.37
CA PHE A 227 -12.31 -25.71 1.00
C PHE A 227 -12.26 -27.21 0.72
N ARG A 228 -11.19 -27.90 1.15
CA ARG A 228 -11.08 -29.36 1.00
C ARG A 228 -12.18 -30.08 1.76
N PHE A 229 -12.48 -29.69 3.00
CA PHE A 229 -13.55 -30.30 3.79
C PHE A 229 -14.92 -30.16 3.11
N PHE A 230 -15.29 -28.95 2.65
CA PHE A 230 -16.59 -28.73 2.04
C PHE A 230 -16.72 -29.27 0.60
N SER A 231 -15.61 -29.34 -0.14
CA SER A 231 -15.60 -29.84 -1.53
C SER A 231 -15.54 -31.37 -1.59
N VAL A 232 -14.71 -32.00 -0.74
CA VAL A 232 -14.38 -33.43 -0.81
C VAL A 232 -15.07 -34.23 0.29
N THR A 233 -15.05 -33.73 1.53
CA THR A 233 -15.46 -34.51 2.71
C THR A 233 -16.94 -34.41 3.01
N LEU A 234 -17.60 -33.28 2.73
CA LEU A 234 -19.03 -33.11 2.97
C LEU A 234 -19.85 -34.08 2.08
N PRO A 235 -20.47 -35.14 2.64
CA PRO A 235 -21.08 -36.18 1.85
C PRO A 235 -22.38 -35.69 1.22
N LYS A 236 -22.57 -35.88 -0.10
CA LYS A 236 -23.79 -35.58 -0.86
C LYS A 236 -25.07 -36.27 -0.33
N GLN A 237 -24.89 -37.22 0.59
CA GLN A 237 -25.93 -38.06 1.16
C GLN A 237 -26.41 -37.58 2.54
N THR A 238 -25.68 -36.68 3.22
CA THR A 238 -25.97 -36.31 4.62
C THR A 238 -27.13 -35.33 4.77
N ILE A 239 -27.19 -34.30 3.94
CA ILE A 239 -28.27 -33.30 3.89
C ILE A 239 -28.87 -33.24 2.47
N THR A 240 -29.99 -32.55 2.30
CA THR A 240 -30.62 -32.42 0.97
C THR A 240 -29.65 -31.72 0.00
N SER A 241 -29.69 -32.08 -1.29
CA SER A 241 -28.76 -31.54 -2.30
C SER A 241 -28.80 -30.00 -2.36
N GLY A 242 -29.98 -29.39 -2.16
CA GLY A 242 -30.14 -27.94 -2.09
C GLY A 242 -29.48 -27.31 -0.86
N GLN A 243 -29.52 -27.98 0.31
CA GLN A 243 -28.80 -27.52 1.50
C GLN A 243 -27.28 -27.66 1.34
N VAL A 244 -26.80 -28.77 0.78
CA VAL A 244 -25.36 -28.94 0.44
C VAL A 244 -24.89 -27.78 -0.42
N PHE A 245 -25.64 -27.45 -1.47
CA PHE A 245 -25.29 -26.36 -2.36
C PHE A 245 -25.26 -25.01 -1.63
N ARG A 246 -26.31 -24.68 -0.85
CA ARG A 246 -26.36 -23.42 -0.08
C ARG A 246 -25.20 -23.27 0.90
N VAL A 247 -24.89 -24.33 1.66
CA VAL A 247 -23.78 -24.33 2.62
C VAL A 247 -22.44 -24.11 1.89
N ARG A 248 -22.21 -24.87 0.80
CA ARG A 248 -20.98 -24.74 0.00
C ARG A 248 -20.83 -23.34 -0.60
N SER A 249 -21.89 -22.81 -1.21
CA SER A 249 -21.85 -21.47 -1.80
C SER A 249 -21.52 -20.40 -0.77
N ARG A 250 -22.10 -20.49 0.43
CA ARG A 250 -21.87 -19.52 1.50
C ARG A 250 -20.45 -19.60 2.06
N ILE A 251 -20.01 -20.78 2.46
CA ILE A 251 -18.63 -21.00 2.94
C ILE A 251 -17.61 -20.60 1.87
N ASN A 252 -17.87 -20.94 0.60
CA ASN A 252 -16.94 -20.58 -0.48
C ASN A 252 -16.85 -19.06 -0.68
N ALA A 253 -17.95 -18.33 -0.53
CA ALA A 253 -17.94 -16.87 -0.61
C ALA A 253 -17.08 -16.28 0.52
N SER A 254 -17.39 -16.62 1.78
CA SER A 254 -16.67 -16.09 2.94
C SER A 254 -15.20 -16.51 2.98
N CYS A 255 -14.87 -17.74 2.60
CA CYS A 255 -13.49 -18.19 2.44
C CYS A 255 -12.77 -17.51 1.28
N GLY A 256 -13.47 -17.22 0.16
CA GLY A 256 -12.89 -16.52 -0.98
C GLY A 256 -12.55 -15.05 -0.68
N GLU A 257 -13.40 -14.38 0.10
CA GLU A 257 -13.13 -13.03 0.61
C GLU A 257 -11.92 -13.03 1.56
N LEU A 258 -11.91 -13.94 2.56
CA LEU A 258 -10.79 -14.08 3.48
C LEU A 258 -9.47 -14.44 2.77
N GLU A 259 -9.53 -15.34 1.78
CA GLU A 259 -8.38 -15.74 0.98
C GLU A 259 -7.80 -14.56 0.23
N SER A 260 -8.66 -13.73 -0.37
CA SER A 260 -8.23 -12.59 -1.18
C SER A 260 -7.55 -11.53 -0.30
N VAL A 261 -8.03 -11.28 0.92
CA VAL A 261 -7.36 -10.40 1.90
C VAL A 261 -5.99 -10.94 2.31
N ILE A 262 -5.88 -12.24 2.58
CA ILE A 262 -4.59 -12.87 2.94
C ILE A 262 -3.60 -12.82 1.77
N LEU A 263 -4.06 -13.14 0.55
CA LEU A 263 -3.21 -13.05 -0.64
C LEU A 263 -2.77 -11.62 -0.91
N GLY A 264 -3.65 -10.64 -0.68
CA GLY A 264 -3.31 -9.23 -0.76
C GLY A 264 -2.23 -8.83 0.23
N ALA A 265 -2.33 -9.28 1.49
CA ALA A 265 -1.31 -9.07 2.51
C ALA A 265 0.02 -9.74 2.14
N MET A 266 0.00 -10.95 1.59
CA MET A 266 1.20 -11.68 1.18
C MET A 266 1.93 -10.99 0.02
N LYS A 267 1.19 -10.40 -0.93
CA LYS A 267 1.75 -9.69 -2.09
C LYS A 267 2.05 -8.22 -1.82
N PHE A 268 1.65 -7.71 -0.66
CA PHE A 268 1.68 -6.29 -0.35
C PHE A 268 3.07 -5.70 -0.56
N LYS A 269 4.11 -6.34 -0.01
CA LYS A 269 5.49 -5.86 -0.13
C LYS A 269 5.96 -5.82 -1.58
N ASP A 270 5.77 -6.89 -2.34
CA ASP A 270 6.21 -6.98 -3.73
C ASP A 270 5.56 -5.91 -4.61
N ILE A 271 4.23 -5.74 -4.49
CA ILE A 271 3.50 -4.72 -5.25
C ILE A 271 3.88 -3.31 -4.77
N SER A 272 4.13 -3.12 -3.47
CA SER A 272 4.61 -1.84 -2.93
C SER A 272 5.94 -1.42 -3.56
N GLU A 273 6.89 -2.35 -3.70
CA GLU A 273 8.18 -2.06 -4.34
C GLU A 273 8.03 -1.75 -5.85
N GLU A 274 7.15 -2.44 -6.56
CA GLU A 274 6.80 -2.10 -7.96
C GLU A 274 6.26 -0.66 -8.06
N VAL A 275 5.33 -0.29 -7.16
CA VAL A 275 4.71 1.04 -7.12
C VAL A 275 5.73 2.12 -6.74
N LYS A 276 6.57 1.88 -5.73
CA LYS A 276 7.67 2.78 -5.35
C LYS A 276 8.60 3.07 -6.52
N THR A 277 9.02 2.03 -7.23
CA THR A 277 9.88 2.17 -8.42
C THR A 277 9.20 3.05 -9.48
N SER A 278 7.92 2.82 -9.75
CA SER A 278 7.18 3.62 -10.72
C SER A 278 6.96 5.07 -10.27
N ILE A 279 6.78 5.31 -8.97
CA ILE A 279 6.73 6.65 -8.37
C ILE A 279 8.05 7.40 -8.62
N ILE A 280 9.20 6.74 -8.40
CA ILE A 280 10.52 7.33 -8.64
C ILE A 280 10.66 7.71 -10.13
N GLU A 281 10.30 6.82 -11.05
CA GLU A 281 10.37 7.08 -12.49
C GLU A 281 9.51 8.28 -12.92
N VAL A 282 8.28 8.39 -12.38
CA VAL A 282 7.40 9.54 -12.66
C VAL A 282 7.98 10.82 -12.06
N ASN A 283 8.52 10.76 -10.84
CA ASN A 283 9.13 11.90 -10.18
C ASN A 283 10.33 12.44 -10.99
N GLU A 284 11.24 11.57 -11.42
CA GLU A 284 12.36 11.94 -12.29
C GLU A 284 11.89 12.53 -13.63
N GLY A 285 10.82 11.98 -14.21
CA GLY A 285 10.22 12.49 -15.43
C GLY A 285 9.64 13.90 -15.23
N MET A 286 8.94 14.13 -14.12
CA MET A 286 8.41 15.43 -13.76
C MET A 286 9.54 16.44 -13.53
N GLU A 287 10.57 16.08 -12.76
CA GLU A 287 11.73 16.94 -12.50
C GLU A 287 12.41 17.38 -13.81
N LYS A 288 12.66 16.45 -14.74
CA LYS A 288 13.26 16.74 -16.05
C LYS A 288 12.43 17.75 -16.85
N ILE A 289 11.11 17.57 -16.91
CA ILE A 289 10.23 18.51 -17.63
C ILE A 289 10.21 19.87 -16.94
N LEU A 290 10.11 19.89 -15.60
CA LEU A 290 10.07 21.15 -14.85
C LEU A 290 11.36 21.96 -15.03
N ALA A 291 12.52 21.29 -15.01
CA ALA A 291 13.83 21.89 -15.24
C ALA A 291 13.97 22.40 -16.68
N GLN A 292 13.54 21.63 -17.68
CA GLN A 292 13.57 22.04 -19.09
C GLN A 292 12.68 23.26 -19.38
N MET A 293 11.55 23.37 -18.68
CA MET A 293 10.68 24.53 -18.76
C MET A 293 11.20 25.73 -17.96
N GLU A 294 12.31 25.60 -17.22
CA GLU A 294 12.90 26.68 -16.42
C GLU A 294 11.94 27.24 -15.35
N PHE A 295 11.15 26.36 -14.72
CA PHE A 295 10.32 26.77 -13.59
C PHE A 295 11.19 27.24 -12.41
N PRO A 296 10.69 28.20 -11.59
CA PRO A 296 11.44 28.73 -10.44
C PRO A 296 11.44 27.80 -9.22
N PHE A 297 11.00 26.56 -9.38
CA PHE A 297 10.93 25.52 -8.36
C PHE A 297 11.30 24.18 -8.99
N GLY A 298 11.92 23.31 -8.20
CA GLY A 298 12.22 21.93 -8.57
C GLY A 298 11.40 20.93 -7.75
N LEU A 299 11.35 19.70 -8.23
CA LEU A 299 10.82 18.56 -7.50
C LEU A 299 12.00 17.65 -7.15
N GLN A 300 12.22 17.39 -5.86
CA GLN A 300 13.28 16.49 -5.41
C GLN A 300 12.67 15.44 -4.49
N LEU A 301 12.90 14.18 -4.83
CA LEU A 301 12.53 13.03 -4.00
C LEU A 301 13.75 12.61 -3.19
N ASP A 302 13.68 12.74 -1.87
CA ASP A 302 14.74 12.25 -0.99
C ASP A 302 14.51 10.77 -0.71
N VAL A 303 15.19 9.91 -1.46
CA VAL A 303 15.16 8.46 -1.25
C VAL A 303 16.21 8.12 -0.20
N SER A 304 15.86 8.29 1.08
CA SER A 304 16.64 7.68 2.15
C SER A 304 16.38 6.17 2.10
N PHE A 305 17.29 5.43 1.46
CA PHE A 305 17.36 4.00 1.65
C PHE A 305 17.77 3.77 3.10
N ASP A 306 16.84 3.31 3.93
CA ASP A 306 17.18 2.72 5.23
C ASP A 306 18.02 1.48 4.95
N ASN A 307 19.34 1.66 4.80
CA ASN A 307 20.32 0.65 5.14
C ASN A 307 20.37 0.56 6.68
N GLU A 308 19.24 0.26 7.32
CA GLU A 308 19.19 -0.14 8.74
C GLU A 308 19.64 -1.60 8.90
N GLU A 309 20.70 -2.01 8.18
CA GLU A 309 21.34 -3.31 8.39
C GLU A 309 22.82 -3.22 8.77
N ASN A 310 23.41 -2.04 8.98
CA ASN A 310 24.83 -1.98 9.40
C ASN A 310 25.26 -0.80 10.29
N THR A 311 24.37 -0.13 11.03
CA THR A 311 24.83 0.91 11.99
C THR A 311 24.09 0.93 13.34
N GLU A 312 23.19 -0.03 13.61
CA GLU A 312 22.56 -0.18 14.95
C GLU A 312 23.10 -1.36 15.78
N VAL A 313 24.06 -2.15 15.25
CA VAL A 313 24.56 -3.34 15.97
C VAL A 313 25.51 -2.97 17.13
N VAL A 314 26.06 -1.75 17.18
CA VAL A 314 26.99 -1.37 18.25
C VAL A 314 26.29 -0.80 19.49
N ASP A 315 25.12 -0.15 19.35
CA ASP A 315 24.41 0.45 20.49
C ASP A 315 23.34 -0.47 21.13
N ARG A 316 22.82 -1.48 20.40
CA ARG A 316 21.86 -2.43 20.97
C ARG A 316 22.50 -3.45 21.93
N ASP A 317 23.78 -3.79 21.74
CA ASP A 317 24.48 -4.72 22.63
C ASP A 317 24.79 -4.11 24.01
N LEU A 318 25.15 -2.82 24.07
CA LEU A 318 25.41 -2.11 25.33
C LEU A 318 24.11 -1.89 26.16
N SER A 319 22.98 -1.68 25.49
CA SER A 319 21.67 -1.53 26.13
C SER A 319 21.17 -2.87 26.73
N ASN A 320 21.40 -3.98 26.03
CA ASN A 320 21.00 -5.32 26.49
C ASN A 320 21.83 -5.81 27.69
N GLU A 321 23.12 -5.46 27.77
CA GLU A 321 23.96 -5.83 28.90
C GLU A 321 23.57 -5.05 30.17
N SER A 322 23.28 -3.75 30.04
CA SER A 322 22.74 -2.94 31.14
C SER A 322 21.34 -3.41 31.60
N ALA A 323 20.49 -3.84 30.67
CA ALA A 323 19.19 -4.41 31.00
C ALA A 323 19.30 -5.77 31.71
N ARG A 324 20.24 -6.64 31.29
CA ARG A 324 20.52 -7.92 31.97
C ARG A 324 21.04 -7.73 33.38
N GLU A 325 21.94 -6.77 33.59
CA GLU A 325 22.51 -6.47 34.91
C GLU A 325 21.44 -5.94 35.88
N LYS A 326 20.50 -5.10 35.40
CA LYS A 326 19.33 -4.65 36.18
C LYS A 326 18.38 -5.81 36.52
N ILE A 327 18.15 -6.74 35.60
CA ILE A 327 17.30 -7.92 35.84
C ILE A 327 17.92 -8.82 36.91
N ASP A 328 19.23 -9.03 36.92
CA ASP A 328 19.91 -9.86 37.91
C ASP A 328 19.98 -9.19 39.29
N GLN A 329 20.10 -7.86 39.34
CA GLN A 329 19.94 -7.10 40.60
C GLN A 329 18.53 -7.24 41.17
N ILE A 330 17.48 -7.15 40.34
CA ILE A 330 16.09 -7.32 40.78
C ILE A 330 15.85 -8.75 41.29
N LYS A 331 16.36 -9.78 40.60
CA LYS A 331 16.25 -11.17 41.06
C LYS A 331 16.93 -11.40 42.40
N THR A 332 18.07 -10.76 42.62
CA THR A 332 18.80 -10.85 43.90
C THR A 332 17.99 -10.20 45.02
N GLN A 333 17.43 -9.00 44.79
CA GLN A 333 16.57 -8.32 45.76
C GLN A 333 15.32 -9.12 46.11
N ILE A 334 14.68 -9.77 45.13
CA ILE A 334 13.51 -10.64 45.37
C ILE A 334 13.89 -11.85 46.23
N ARG A 335 15.06 -12.47 45.96
CA ARG A 335 15.55 -13.60 46.76
C ARG A 335 15.79 -13.18 48.21
N ASP A 336 16.41 -12.03 48.44
CA ASP A 336 16.69 -11.53 49.78
C ASP A 336 15.40 -11.15 50.54
N ALA A 337 14.42 -10.57 49.85
CA ALA A 337 13.10 -10.30 50.43
C ALA A 337 12.40 -11.59 50.85
N ASN A 338 12.42 -12.63 50.00
CA ASN A 338 11.80 -13.92 50.33
C ASN A 338 12.50 -14.61 51.51
N ASN A 339 13.83 -14.55 51.59
CA ASN A 339 14.56 -15.07 52.75
C ASN A 339 14.21 -14.34 54.05
N THR A 340 13.96 -13.03 53.96
CA THR A 340 13.54 -12.21 55.11
C THR A 340 12.13 -12.56 55.56
N ILE A 341 11.22 -12.81 54.61
CA ILE A 341 9.85 -13.27 54.89
C ILE A 341 9.89 -14.65 55.56
N ASP A 342 10.64 -15.60 55.01
CA ASP A 342 10.81 -16.94 55.59
C ASP A 342 11.38 -16.89 57.02
N HIS A 343 12.30 -15.96 57.28
CA HIS A 343 12.86 -15.77 58.62
C HIS A 343 11.82 -15.19 59.59
N ALA A 344 11.05 -14.18 59.17
CA ALA A 344 9.97 -13.60 59.97
C ALA A 344 8.87 -14.62 60.27
N GLU A 345 8.50 -15.47 59.31
CA GLU A 345 7.53 -16.54 59.51
C GLU A 345 8.01 -17.60 60.50
N LYS A 346 9.32 -17.91 60.52
CA LYS A 346 9.91 -18.82 61.52
C LYS A 346 9.89 -18.21 62.92
N LEU A 347 10.13 -16.90 63.06
CA LEU A 347 10.06 -16.20 64.34
C LEU A 347 8.63 -16.10 64.89
N LEU A 348 7.61 -16.05 64.03
CA LEU A 348 6.20 -16.03 64.44
C LEU A 348 5.64 -17.41 64.85
N ARG A 349 6.36 -18.50 64.54
CA ARG A 349 5.97 -19.88 64.88
C ARG A 349 6.59 -20.39 66.19
N HIS A 350 7.43 -19.58 66.84
CA HIS A 350 8.00 -19.81 68.16
C HIS A 350 7.47 -18.75 69.13
#